data_AF-A0A7K3YD29-F1
#
_entry.id   AF-A0A7K3YD29-F1
#
_cell.length_a   1.000
_cell.length_b   1.000
_cell.length_c   1.000
_cell.angle_alpha   90.00
_cell.angle_beta   90.00
_cell.angle_gamma   90.00
#
_symmetry.space_group_name_H-M   'P 1'
#
loop_
_entity.id
_entity.type
_entity.pdbx_description
1 polymer ?
#
loop_
_entity_poly.entity_id
_entity_poly.type
_entity_poly.pdbx_seq_one_letter_code
_entity_poly.pdbx_strand_id
1 'polypeptide(L)' 'LERVNRELKRRTKVVGVFPNDESLLRLVGSILMDINEDWISGIRYLNMECEDE' A
#
# COMPACT_ATOMS: atom_id res chain seq x y z
N LEU A 1 2.11 -12.11 4.09
CA LEU A 1 1.76 -11.45 5.38
C LEU A 1 2.94 -10.70 5.99
N GLU A 2 4.12 -11.32 6.12
CA GLU A 2 5.30 -10.68 6.74
C GLU A 2 5.73 -9.35 6.08
N ARG A 3 5.65 -9.27 4.74
CA ARG A 3 5.97 -8.04 3.99
C ARG A 3 5.05 -6.86 4.37
N VAL A 4 3.75 -7.12 4.49
CA VAL A 4 2.74 -6.13 4.87
C VAL A 4 2.98 -5.67 6.31
N ASN A 5 3.21 -6.60 7.24
CA ASN A 5 3.49 -6.27 8.64
C ASN A 5 4.77 -5.45 8.81
N ARG A 6 5.81 -5.75 8.02
CA ARG A 6 7.05 -4.96 8.01
C ARG A 6 6.81 -3.54 7.54
N GLU A 7 6.05 -3.38 6.46
CA GLU A 7 5.77 -2.06 5.89
C GLU A 7 4.89 -1.21 6.81
N LEU A 8 3.88 -1.83 7.42
CA LEU A 8 3.04 -1.16 8.41
C LEU A 8 3.86 -0.64 9.59
N LYS A 9 4.76 -1.47 10.14
CA LYS A 9 5.67 -1.06 11.22
C LYS A 9 6.61 0.06 10.79
N ARG A 10 7.12 0.02 9.55
CA ARG A 10 8.06 1.03 9.02
C ARG A 10 7.39 2.39 8.87
N ARG A 11 6.22 2.46 8.24
CA ARG A 11 5.51 3.72 7.98
C ARG A 11 4.86 4.32 9.23
N THR A 12 4.35 3.48 10.14
CA THR A 12 3.82 3.97 11.43
C THR A 12 4.91 4.49 12.37
N LYS A 13 6.15 3.98 12.28
CA LYS A 13 7.28 4.42 13.12
C LYS A 13 7.61 5.92 12.97
N VAL A 14 7.37 6.52 11.81
CA VAL A 14 7.64 7.94 11.56
C VAL A 14 6.72 8.85 12.36
N VAL A 15 5.49 8.39 12.67
CA VAL A 15 4.49 9.20 13.37
C VAL A 15 4.77 9.30 14.87
N GLY A 16 5.43 8.29 15.46
CA GLY A 16 5.76 8.27 16.89
C GLY A 16 4.55 7.97 17.79
N VAL A 17 3.56 8.87 17.84
CA VAL A 17 2.31 8.70 18.61
C VAL A 17 1.10 9.21 17.80
N PHE A 18 -0.03 8.52 17.90
CA PHE A 18 -1.27 8.93 17.26
C PHE A 18 -2.17 9.65 18.26
N PRO A 19 -2.90 10.71 17.83
CA PRO A 19 -3.80 11.46 18.71
C PRO A 19 -5.10 10.69 19.06
N ASN A 20 -5.47 9.70 18.25
CA ASN A 20 -6.61 8.80 18.46
C ASN A 20 -6.53 7.59 17.52
N ASP A 21 -7.38 6.59 17.76
CA ASP A 21 -7.45 5.36 16.98
C ASP A 21 -7.88 5.60 15.53
N GLU A 22 -8.75 6.58 15.28
CA GLU A 22 -9.21 6.92 13.94
C GLU A 22 -8.06 7.41 13.05
N SER A 23 -7.12 8.17 13.61
CA SER A 23 -5.93 8.65 12.90
C SER A 23 -4.98 7.51 12.54
N LEU A 24 -4.84 6.51 13.43
CA LEU A 24 -4.11 5.28 13.13
C LEU A 24 -4.81 4.52 11.99
N LEU A 25 -6.11 4.28 12.11
CA LEU A 25 -6.90 3.55 11.11
C LEU A 25 -6.83 4.20 9.73
N ARG A 26 -6.89 5.53 9.64
CA ARG A 26 -6.73 6.27 8.38
C ARG A 26 -5.38 6.02 7.72
N LEU A 27 -4.29 6.09 8.49
CA LEU A 27 -2.96 5.82 7.96
C LEU A 27 -2.80 4.35 7.53
N VAL A 28 -3.19 3.41 8.39
CA VAL A 28 -3.12 1.97 8.09
C VAL A 28 -3.95 1.65 6.84
N GLY A 29 -5.17 2.20 6.75
CA GLY A 29 -6.06 2.04 5.60
C GLY A 29 -5.42 2.56 4.31
N SER A 30 -4.84 3.76 4.33
CA SER A 30 -4.12 4.31 3.18
C SER A 30 -2.93 3.43 2.76
N ILE A 31 -2.12 2.95 3.71
CA ILE A 31 -0.99 2.05 3.40
C ILE A 31 -1.46 0.75 2.75
N LEU A 32 -2.57 0.18 3.24
CA LEU A 32 -3.14 -1.04 2.68
C LEU A 32 -3.70 -0.81 1.27
N MET A 33 -4.31 0.35 1.02
CA MET A 33 -4.76 0.76 -0.31
C MET A 33 -3.58 0.86 -1.28
N ASP A 34 -2.49 1.53 -0.90
CA ASP A 34 -1.28 1.64 -1.73
C ASP A 34 -0.71 0.25 -2.08
N ILE A 35 -0.58 -0.64 -1.08
CA ILE A 35 -0.07 -2.01 -1.29
C ILE A 35 -0.99 -2.79 -2.23
N ASN A 36 -2.30 -2.61 -2.10
CA ASN A 36 -3.29 -3.25 -2.96
C ASN A 36 -3.22 -2.70 -4.39
N GLU A 37 -3.07 -1.39 -4.57
CA GLU A 37 -2.87 -0.76 -5.87
C GLU A 37 -1.58 -1.23 -6.54
N ASP A 38 -0.48 -1.35 -5.80
CA ASP A 38 0.78 -1.93 -6.27
C ASP A 38 0.63 -3.41 -6.68
N TRP A 39 -0.22 -4.17 -6.00
CA TRP A 39 -0.52 -5.56 -6.37
C TRP A 39 -1.40 -5.66 -7.62
N ILE A 40 -2.42 -4.80 -7.74
CA ILE A 40 -3.30 -4.74 -8.92
C ILE A 40 -2.52 -4.23 -10.14
N SER A 41 -1.65 -3.25 -9.94
CA SER A 41 -0.75 -2.71 -10.96
C SER A 41 0.47 -3.61 -11.21
N GLY A 42 0.68 -4.61 -10.36
CA GLY A 42 1.82 -5.52 -10.33
C GLY A 42 1.72 -6.68 -11.31
N ILE A 43 2.86 -6.92 -11.98
CA ILE A 43 3.12 -7.76 -13.16
C ILE A 43 1.98 -7.89 -14.19
N ARG A 44 1.86 -6.85 -15.01
CA ARG A 44 1.43 -6.99 -16.40
C ARG A 44 2.41 -7.92 -17.15
N TYR A 45 2.18 -9.22 -17.12
CA TYR A 45 2.88 -10.18 -18.00
C TYR A 45 2.40 -10.08 -19.46
N LEU A 46 1.27 -9.41 -19.70
CA LEU A 46 0.72 -9.16 -21.02
C LEU A 46 0.37 -7.67 -21.11
N ASN A 47 1.31 -6.86 -21.60
CA ASN A 47 0.94 -5.55 -22.12
C ASN A 47 0.27 -5.80 -23.48
N MET A 48 -1.06 -5.93 -23.51
CA MET A 48 -1.84 -5.91 -24.76
C MET A 48 -2.09 -4.48 -25.22
N GLU A 49 -1.12 -3.60 -25.04
CA GLU A 49 -1.00 -2.42 -25.88
C GLU A 49 -0.20 -2.89 -27.11
N CYS A 50 -0.87 -3.71 -27.93
CA CYS A 50 -0.53 -3.75 -29.34
C CYS A 50 -1.00 -2.39 -29.86
N GLU A 51 -0.06 -1.48 -30.05
CA GLU A 51 -0.24 -0.39 -31.00
C GLU A 51 -0.51 -1.06 -32.35
N ASP A 52 -1.78 -1.29 -32.66
CA ASP A 52 -2.23 -1.41 -34.04
C ASP A 52 -2.75 -0.03 -34.44
N GLU A 53 -2.15 0.47 -35.52
CA GLU A 53 -2.26 1.78 -36.17
C GLU A 53 -3.66 2.44 -36.21
#